data_AF-A0A520QGD1-F1
#
_entry.id   AF-A0A520QGD1-F1
#
_cell.length_a   1.000
_cell.length_b   1.000
_cell.length_c   1.000
_cell.angle_alpha   90.00
_cell.angle_beta   90.00
_cell.angle_gamma   90.00
#
_symmetry.space_group_name_H-M   'P 1'
#
loop_
_entity.id
_entity.type
_entity.pdbx_description
1 polymer ?
#
loop_
_entity_poly.entity_id
_entity_poly.type
_entity_poly.pdbx_seq_one_letter_code
_entity_poly.pdbx_strand_id
1 'polypeptide(L)'
;MAEDAPNWLTRLAAGELEEVTEVEAAELKLPSGRVVACDPLVFLGADPFQRDVKPGTYPTFVGVIAGETAYAKLQLAKRGKIASWSVARCPGEDDVEGWPGYGVDSGVGCLVDRATVEAFLAAEEAVEEKIAQKVAKDGIEPTDPIRYHEAFETYRAEMGDDPLADVEPQLADAPFADVIIEPKKKGNLIAFRSGSGDGVYASFWGLDKAGKPLCLVTDFGVLEPTDDGDESLDDLDLGELDELSREMEGEIERAMGGGGGGGPKLSGLEALAAALGGGKPPEPEEPESRQGPSPLFIQTRDLVKKWVKEEKIELEEGANLDVFAEALLEKLVSLQGHRNPGAHVGEWLLERNEVADVFASDDELEADLRG
;
A
#
# COMPACT_ATOMS: atom_id res chain seq x y z
N MET A 1 13.81 23.00 7.53
CA MET A 1 13.48 22.89 6.10
C MET A 1 13.44 21.40 5.86
N ALA A 2 12.26 20.80 5.66
CA ALA A 2 12.19 19.37 5.38
C ALA A 2 13.05 19.07 4.15
N GLU A 3 13.92 18.08 4.23
CA GLU A 3 14.71 17.66 3.07
C GLU A 3 13.76 17.18 1.97
N ASP A 4 13.99 17.62 0.72
CA ASP A 4 13.12 17.25 -0.42
C ASP A 4 13.22 15.75 -0.79
N ALA A 5 14.16 15.02 -0.16
CA ALA A 5 14.45 13.61 -0.38
C ALA A 5 15.42 13.05 0.70
N PRO A 6 15.42 11.74 0.98
CA PRO A 6 16.41 11.10 1.86
C PRO A 6 17.86 11.34 1.45
N ASN A 7 18.75 11.57 2.41
CA ASN A 7 20.19 11.81 2.16
C ASN A 7 20.89 10.68 1.41
N TRP A 8 20.48 9.42 1.61
CA TRP A 8 21.05 8.27 0.93
C TRP A 8 20.89 8.34 -0.60
N LEU A 9 19.87 9.04 -1.12
CA LEU A 9 19.70 9.25 -2.56
C LEU A 9 20.81 10.13 -3.16
N THR A 10 21.40 11.02 -2.37
CA THR A 10 22.60 11.77 -2.79
C THR A 10 23.79 10.84 -2.93
N ARG A 11 23.96 9.89 -2.01
CA ARG A 11 25.00 8.84 -2.09
C ARG A 11 24.76 7.91 -3.28
N LEU A 12 23.51 7.51 -3.54
CA LEU A 12 23.13 6.75 -4.74
C LEU A 12 23.56 7.49 -6.02
N ALA A 13 23.26 8.80 -6.11
CA ALA A 13 23.62 9.63 -7.26
C ALA A 13 25.14 9.78 -7.46
N ALA A 14 25.92 9.70 -6.38
CA ALA A 14 27.38 9.74 -6.41
C ALA A 14 28.01 8.37 -6.68
N GLY A 15 27.26 7.27 -6.56
CA GLY A 15 27.77 5.90 -6.64
C GLY A 15 28.47 5.45 -5.36
N GLU A 16 28.03 5.96 -4.21
CA GLU A 16 28.66 5.82 -2.88
C GLU A 16 27.82 4.94 -1.92
N LEU A 17 27.00 4.03 -2.47
CA LEU A 17 26.28 2.99 -1.72
C LEU A 17 26.99 1.64 -1.91
N GLU A 18 28.13 1.46 -1.24
CA GLU A 18 28.95 0.24 -1.35
C GLU A 18 28.29 -0.98 -0.67
N GLU A 19 27.42 -0.72 0.30
CA GLU A 19 26.64 -1.70 1.04
C GLU A 19 25.48 -2.29 0.24
N VAL A 20 25.06 -1.63 -0.85
CA VAL A 20 23.94 -2.06 -1.69
C VAL A 20 24.43 -2.76 -2.95
N THR A 21 23.94 -3.96 -3.19
CA THR A 21 24.10 -4.64 -4.48
C THR A 21 22.94 -4.28 -5.39
N GLU A 22 23.22 -3.55 -6.48
CA GLU A 22 22.21 -3.26 -7.50
C GLU A 22 22.11 -4.41 -8.51
N VAL A 23 20.90 -4.99 -8.61
CA VAL A 23 20.57 -6.04 -9.56
C VAL A 23 19.78 -5.42 -10.72
N GLU A 24 20.26 -5.60 -11.94
CA GLU A 24 19.48 -5.26 -13.15
C GLU A 24 18.28 -6.20 -13.25
N ALA A 25 17.08 -5.62 -13.27
CA ALA A 25 15.83 -6.35 -13.41
C ALA A 25 15.46 -6.48 -14.89
N ALA A 26 14.20 -6.25 -15.25
CA ALA A 26 13.73 -6.28 -16.63
C ALA A 26 13.49 -4.88 -17.21
N GLU A 27 13.22 -4.79 -18.51
CA GLU A 27 12.81 -3.52 -19.09
C GLU A 27 11.31 -3.29 -18.91
N LEU A 28 10.94 -2.18 -18.27
CA LEU A 28 9.56 -1.73 -18.15
C LEU A 28 9.10 -1.02 -19.42
N LYS A 29 7.95 -1.41 -19.96
CA LYS A 29 7.32 -0.74 -21.11
C LYS A 29 6.35 0.34 -20.64
N LEU A 30 6.59 1.54 -21.13
CA LEU A 30 5.80 2.73 -20.84
C LEU A 30 5.16 3.29 -22.13
N PRO A 31 4.12 2.65 -22.70
CA PRO A 31 3.49 3.12 -23.93
C PRO A 31 2.81 4.49 -23.79
N SER A 32 2.30 4.85 -22.60
CA SER A 32 1.78 6.19 -22.33
C SER A 32 2.84 7.13 -21.75
N GLY A 33 3.87 6.58 -21.11
CA GLY A 33 4.85 7.37 -20.36
C GLY A 33 4.33 7.84 -19.00
N ARG A 34 3.20 7.31 -18.53
CA ARG A 34 2.64 7.66 -17.21
C ARG A 34 2.89 6.49 -16.27
N VAL A 35 3.79 6.70 -15.32
CA VAL A 35 4.26 5.66 -14.40
C VAL A 35 3.32 5.57 -13.21
N VAL A 36 2.87 4.36 -12.91
CA VAL A 36 2.10 3.99 -11.71
C VAL A 36 3.02 3.17 -10.82
N ALA A 37 3.00 3.47 -9.52
CA ALA A 37 3.56 2.60 -8.49
C ALA A 37 2.43 2.21 -7.53
N CYS A 38 2.29 0.92 -7.26
CA CYS A 38 1.27 0.38 -6.37
C CYS A 38 1.63 -1.04 -5.96
N ASP A 39 0.88 -1.57 -5.00
CA ASP A 39 0.74 -3.01 -4.84
C ASP A 39 0.03 -3.62 -6.06
N PRO A 40 0.64 -4.58 -6.79
CA PRO A 40 0.01 -5.17 -7.97
C PRO A 40 -1.11 -6.18 -7.62
N LEU A 41 -1.15 -6.70 -6.39
CA LEU A 41 -2.10 -7.74 -5.96
C LEU A 41 -3.31 -7.13 -5.24
N VAL A 42 -3.15 -5.94 -4.65
CA VAL A 42 -4.20 -5.28 -3.86
C VAL A 42 -4.68 -3.97 -4.50
N PHE A 43 -3.76 -3.14 -4.99
CA PHE A 43 -4.05 -1.75 -5.39
C PHE A 43 -3.83 -1.45 -6.89
N LEU A 44 -3.87 -2.48 -7.73
CA LEU A 44 -3.71 -2.30 -9.18
C LEU A 44 -4.80 -1.37 -9.74
N GLY A 45 -4.38 -0.29 -10.40
CA GLY A 45 -5.28 0.78 -10.85
C GLY A 45 -5.15 2.10 -10.10
N ALA A 46 -4.19 2.22 -9.19
CA ALA A 46 -3.80 3.48 -8.57
C ALA A 46 -3.51 4.59 -9.60
N ASP A 47 -3.56 5.83 -9.13
CA ASP A 47 -3.24 6.98 -9.97
C ASP A 47 -1.75 6.99 -10.35
N PRO A 48 -1.43 7.44 -11.57
CA PRO A 48 -0.03 7.60 -11.98
C PRO A 48 0.57 8.82 -11.28
N PHE A 49 1.90 8.83 -11.15
CA PHE A 49 2.62 10.04 -10.74
C PHE A 49 2.30 11.21 -11.69
N GLN A 50 2.26 12.43 -11.15
CA GLN A 50 1.92 13.64 -11.89
C GLN A 50 2.88 13.94 -13.05
N ARG A 51 4.15 13.52 -12.93
CA ARG A 51 5.18 13.76 -13.94
C ARG A 51 5.20 12.64 -14.97
N ASP A 52 4.82 12.99 -16.20
CA ASP A 52 4.96 12.11 -17.35
C ASP A 52 6.43 11.98 -17.80
N VAL A 53 6.78 10.81 -18.32
CA VAL A 53 8.05 10.54 -19.02
C VAL A 53 7.80 10.34 -20.51
N LYS A 54 8.87 10.28 -21.30
CA LYS A 54 8.71 9.93 -22.71
C LYS A 54 8.22 8.49 -22.84
N PRO A 55 7.26 8.19 -23.73
CA PRO A 55 6.92 6.81 -24.04
C PRO A 55 8.14 6.04 -24.53
N GLY A 56 8.27 4.79 -24.08
CA GLY A 56 9.43 3.97 -24.41
C GLY A 56 9.56 2.72 -23.55
N THR A 57 10.75 2.13 -23.59
CA THR A 57 11.12 0.95 -22.82
C THR A 57 12.40 1.27 -22.07
N TYR A 58 12.39 1.01 -20.76
CA TYR A 58 13.39 1.52 -19.83
C TYR A 58 13.83 0.42 -18.86
N PRO A 59 15.14 0.24 -18.63
CA PRO A 59 15.61 -0.76 -17.69
C PRO A 59 15.23 -0.38 -16.26
N THR A 60 14.86 -1.39 -15.47
CA THR A 60 14.67 -1.26 -14.03
C THR A 60 15.77 -1.99 -13.27
N PHE A 61 15.93 -1.60 -12.01
CA PHE A 61 16.94 -2.15 -11.10
C PHE A 61 16.35 -2.29 -9.70
N VAL A 62 16.86 -3.25 -8.95
CA VAL A 62 16.53 -3.46 -7.54
C VAL A 62 17.82 -3.32 -6.73
N GLY A 63 17.83 -2.42 -5.76
CA GLY A 63 18.90 -2.31 -4.77
C GLY A 63 18.64 -3.29 -3.63
N VAL A 64 19.59 -4.18 -3.36
CA VAL A 64 19.48 -5.20 -2.30
C VAL A 64 20.57 -4.99 -1.26
N ILE A 65 20.19 -4.96 0.02
CA ILE A 65 21.09 -4.89 1.18
C ILE A 65 20.76 -6.03 2.14
N ALA A 66 21.76 -6.79 2.56
CA ALA A 66 21.59 -7.93 3.47
C ALA A 66 20.49 -8.96 3.08
N GLY A 67 20.12 -9.04 1.81
CA GLY A 67 19.04 -9.91 1.30
C GLY A 67 17.66 -9.25 1.23
N GLU A 68 17.52 -8.03 1.73
CA GLU A 68 16.29 -7.24 1.68
C GLU A 68 16.32 -6.23 0.53
N THR A 69 15.15 -5.96 -0.04
CA THR A 69 15.00 -4.98 -1.12
C THR A 69 14.96 -3.57 -0.55
N ALA A 70 16.02 -2.80 -0.75
CA ALA A 70 16.17 -1.44 -0.26
C ALA A 70 15.45 -0.41 -1.11
N TYR A 71 15.54 -0.56 -2.44
CA TYR A 71 14.87 0.35 -3.38
C TYR A 71 14.58 -0.34 -4.71
N ALA A 72 13.61 0.21 -5.45
CA ALA A 72 13.39 -0.09 -6.85
C ALA A 72 13.67 1.15 -7.69
N LYS A 73 14.35 0.99 -8.82
CA LYS A 73 14.77 2.10 -9.68
C LYS A 73 14.32 1.89 -11.12
N LEU A 74 13.70 2.90 -11.71
CA LEU A 74 13.44 2.99 -13.15
C LEU A 74 14.43 3.98 -13.77
N GLN A 75 15.26 3.53 -14.70
CA GLN A 75 16.29 4.34 -15.34
C GLN A 75 15.80 4.93 -16.67
N LEU A 76 15.57 6.25 -16.70
CA LEU A 76 14.96 6.95 -17.85
C LEU A 76 15.99 7.49 -18.84
N ALA A 77 17.23 7.69 -18.40
CA ALA A 77 18.32 8.21 -19.23
C ALA A 77 19.59 7.39 -19.07
N LYS A 78 20.23 7.01 -20.19
CA LYS A 78 21.50 6.28 -20.20
C LYS A 78 22.70 7.11 -19.72
N ARG A 79 22.57 8.44 -19.73
CA ARG A 79 23.64 9.39 -19.39
C ARG A 79 23.02 10.62 -18.74
N GLY A 80 23.75 11.22 -17.81
CA GLY A 80 23.34 12.41 -17.08
C GLY A 80 23.94 12.38 -15.68
N LYS A 81 23.98 13.54 -15.02
CA LYS A 81 24.29 13.64 -13.60
C LYS A 81 23.04 14.18 -12.90
N ILE A 82 22.60 13.48 -11.86
CA ILE A 82 21.52 13.94 -10.99
C ILE A 82 22.01 15.20 -10.27
N ALA A 83 21.26 16.28 -10.41
CA ALA A 83 21.55 17.58 -9.83
C ALA A 83 20.65 17.88 -8.62
N SER A 84 19.46 17.29 -8.57
CA SER A 84 18.51 17.41 -7.47
C SER A 84 17.56 16.22 -7.45
N TRP A 85 16.95 15.99 -6.29
CA TRP A 85 15.87 15.04 -6.10
C TRP A 85 14.55 15.77 -5.83
N SER A 86 13.43 15.17 -6.23
CA SER A 86 12.10 15.66 -5.87
C SER A 86 11.18 14.48 -5.65
N VAL A 87 10.39 14.48 -4.58
CA VAL A 87 9.34 13.48 -4.37
C VAL A 87 8.41 13.35 -5.59
N ALA A 88 8.05 12.12 -5.92
CA ALA A 88 7.14 11.75 -6.97
C ALA A 88 5.73 11.67 -6.39
N ARG A 89 4.94 12.71 -6.67
CA ARG A 89 3.57 12.88 -6.18
C ARG A 89 2.54 12.37 -7.19
N CYS A 90 1.42 11.89 -6.70
CA CYS A 90 0.18 11.64 -7.43
C CYS A 90 -0.72 12.89 -7.45
N PRO A 91 -1.71 12.96 -8.36
CA PRO A 91 -2.65 14.08 -8.41
C PRO A 91 -3.35 14.31 -7.06
N GLY A 92 -3.39 15.56 -6.59
CA GLY A 92 -4.00 15.92 -5.31
C GLY A 92 -3.01 15.96 -4.14
N GLU A 93 -1.76 15.53 -4.33
CA GLU A 93 -0.76 15.48 -3.27
C GLU A 93 0.14 16.74 -3.21
N ASP A 94 -0.19 17.82 -3.91
CA ASP A 94 0.69 19.00 -4.04
C ASP A 94 1.00 19.69 -2.69
N ASP A 95 0.01 19.72 -1.79
CA ASP A 95 0.10 20.39 -0.48
C ASP A 95 0.42 19.40 0.67
N VAL A 96 0.78 18.16 0.34
CA VAL A 96 1.07 17.11 1.33
C VAL A 96 2.48 17.29 1.86
N GLU A 97 2.60 17.62 3.16
CA GLU A 97 3.88 17.71 3.83
C GLU A 97 4.60 16.35 3.86
N GLY A 98 5.94 16.36 3.84
CA GLY A 98 6.75 15.14 3.80
C GLY A 98 6.79 14.47 2.43
N TRP A 99 6.99 13.16 2.44
CA TRP A 99 7.12 12.32 1.24
C TRP A 99 5.93 11.35 1.15
N PRO A 100 4.83 11.72 0.49
CA PRO A 100 3.74 10.78 0.25
C PRO A 100 4.26 9.56 -0.51
N GLY A 101 3.71 8.40 -0.17
CA GLY A 101 4.06 7.13 -0.78
C GLY A 101 2.84 6.35 -1.22
N TYR A 102 3.08 5.29 -1.99
CA TYR A 102 2.02 4.35 -2.35
C TYR A 102 1.95 3.23 -1.30
N GLY A 103 0.73 2.74 -1.04
CA GLY A 103 0.49 1.64 -0.12
C GLY A 103 0.88 0.28 -0.71
N VAL A 104 1.41 -0.58 0.14
CA VAL A 104 1.69 -1.99 -0.09
C VAL A 104 1.06 -2.82 1.02
N ASP A 105 0.37 -3.88 0.64
CA ASP A 105 -0.43 -4.73 1.55
C ASP A 105 -0.28 -6.24 1.25
N SER A 106 0.52 -6.59 0.25
CA SER A 106 0.94 -7.97 -0.01
C SER A 106 2.46 -8.16 0.16
N GLY A 107 3.17 -7.18 0.71
CA GLY A 107 4.64 -7.11 0.73
C GLY A 107 5.27 -7.02 -0.66
N VAL A 108 4.51 -6.59 -1.67
CA VAL A 108 4.96 -6.46 -3.06
C VAL A 108 4.62 -5.08 -3.60
N GLY A 109 5.62 -4.36 -4.06
CA GLY A 109 5.43 -3.15 -4.88
C GLY A 109 5.65 -3.46 -6.36
N CYS A 110 5.11 -2.61 -7.22
CA CYS A 110 5.40 -2.68 -8.65
C CYS A 110 5.56 -1.30 -9.30
N LEU A 111 6.16 -1.31 -10.49
CA LEU A 111 6.12 -0.22 -11.45
C LEU A 111 5.43 -0.69 -12.73
N VAL A 112 4.48 0.11 -13.23
CA VAL A 112 3.67 -0.22 -14.42
C VAL A 112 3.24 1.04 -15.16
N ASP A 113 2.94 0.95 -16.45
CA ASP A 113 2.37 2.05 -17.24
C ASP A 113 0.84 2.14 -17.09
N ARG A 114 0.33 3.36 -17.01
CA ARG A 114 -1.12 3.62 -16.92
C ARG A 114 -1.94 2.96 -18.02
N ALA A 115 -1.51 3.05 -19.28
CA ALA A 115 -2.26 2.47 -20.39
C ALA A 115 -2.25 0.94 -20.37
N THR A 116 -1.18 0.34 -19.86
CA THR A 116 -1.09 -1.12 -19.63
C THR A 116 -2.11 -1.55 -18.57
N VAL A 117 -2.17 -0.84 -17.43
CA VAL A 117 -3.13 -1.13 -16.36
C VAL A 117 -4.58 -0.96 -16.83
N GLU A 118 -4.88 0.15 -17.51
CA GLU A 118 -6.24 0.38 -18.04
C GLU A 118 -6.66 -0.70 -19.03
N ALA A 119 -5.74 -1.14 -19.91
CA ALA A 119 -6.02 -2.21 -20.85
C ALA A 119 -6.23 -3.57 -20.16
N PHE A 120 -5.50 -3.85 -19.08
CA PHE A 120 -5.68 -5.06 -18.28
C PHE A 120 -7.02 -5.04 -17.55
N LEU A 121 -7.34 -3.97 -16.81
CA LEU A 121 -8.60 -3.86 -16.07
C LEU A 121 -9.82 -3.93 -16.98
N ALA A 122 -9.77 -3.30 -18.16
CA ALA A 122 -10.85 -3.40 -19.15
C ALA A 122 -10.98 -4.82 -19.74
N ALA A 123 -9.89 -5.58 -19.81
CA ALA A 123 -9.93 -6.98 -20.23
C ALA A 123 -10.55 -7.87 -19.15
N GLU A 124 -10.19 -7.65 -17.88
CA GLU A 124 -10.76 -8.36 -16.73
C GLU A 124 -12.27 -8.12 -16.63
N GLU A 125 -12.72 -6.87 -16.68
CA GLU A 125 -14.15 -6.52 -16.69
C GLU A 125 -14.92 -7.25 -17.81
N ALA A 126 -14.32 -7.33 -19.01
CA ALA A 126 -14.93 -8.05 -20.13
C ALA A 126 -14.90 -9.58 -19.97
N VAL A 127 -14.03 -10.14 -19.13
CA VAL A 127 -14.04 -11.56 -18.75
C VAL A 127 -15.13 -11.80 -17.70
N GLU A 128 -15.20 -10.97 -16.67
CA GLU A 128 -16.22 -11.03 -15.62
C GLU A 128 -17.63 -10.94 -16.20
N GLU A 129 -17.87 -10.02 -17.15
CA GLU A 129 -19.18 -9.89 -17.80
C GLU A 129 -19.58 -11.19 -18.53
N LYS A 130 -18.63 -11.84 -19.20
CA LYS A 130 -18.88 -13.13 -19.88
C LYS A 130 -19.15 -14.25 -18.90
N ILE A 131 -18.45 -14.27 -17.77
CA ILE A 131 -18.67 -15.25 -16.71
C ILE A 131 -20.07 -15.04 -16.13
N ALA A 132 -20.43 -13.81 -15.77
CA ALA A 132 -21.77 -13.49 -15.28
C ALA A 132 -22.87 -13.91 -16.27
N GLN A 133 -22.66 -13.69 -17.58
CA GLN A 133 -23.58 -14.17 -18.61
C GLN A 133 -23.69 -15.71 -18.66
N LYS A 134 -22.60 -16.45 -18.44
CA LYS A 134 -22.64 -17.93 -18.33
C LYS A 134 -23.40 -18.37 -17.08
N VAL A 135 -23.06 -17.81 -15.91
CA VAL A 135 -23.71 -18.12 -14.62
C VAL A 135 -25.22 -17.90 -14.71
N ALA A 136 -25.65 -16.76 -15.28
CA ALA A 136 -27.05 -16.45 -15.49
C ALA A 136 -27.74 -17.43 -16.47
N LYS A 137 -27.03 -17.89 -17.51
CA LYS A 137 -27.57 -18.87 -18.47
C LYS A 137 -27.84 -20.23 -17.83
N ASP A 138 -27.12 -20.58 -16.78
CA ASP A 138 -27.35 -21.80 -16.00
C ASP A 138 -28.44 -21.64 -14.93
N GLY A 139 -29.08 -20.46 -14.87
CA GLY A 139 -30.15 -20.16 -13.93
C GLY A 139 -29.66 -19.97 -12.49
N ILE A 140 -28.40 -19.61 -12.31
CA ILE A 140 -27.82 -19.29 -11.00
C ILE A 140 -28.00 -17.79 -10.77
N GLU A 141 -28.84 -17.45 -9.80
CA GLU A 141 -29.17 -16.06 -9.47
C GLU A 141 -28.10 -15.45 -8.54
N PRO A 142 -27.73 -14.17 -8.71
CA PRO A 142 -26.79 -13.48 -7.82
C PRO A 142 -27.23 -13.42 -6.35
N THR A 143 -28.53 -13.63 -6.07
CA THR A 143 -29.08 -13.68 -4.71
C THR A 143 -28.73 -14.96 -3.93
N ASP A 144 -28.18 -15.98 -4.60
CA ASP A 144 -27.56 -17.15 -3.96
C ASP A 144 -26.03 -17.00 -4.03
N PRO A 145 -25.40 -16.24 -3.11
CA PRO A 145 -24.02 -15.79 -3.25
C PRO A 145 -23.02 -16.94 -3.26
N ILE A 146 -23.31 -18.03 -2.55
CA ILE A 146 -22.42 -19.21 -2.50
C ILE A 146 -22.40 -19.88 -3.87
N ARG A 147 -23.58 -20.20 -4.43
CA ARG A 147 -23.64 -20.83 -5.76
C ARG A 147 -23.14 -19.93 -6.87
N TYR A 148 -23.44 -18.64 -6.77
CA TYR A 148 -22.95 -17.67 -7.74
C TYR A 148 -21.43 -17.63 -7.74
N HIS A 149 -20.80 -17.56 -6.56
CA HIS A 149 -19.34 -17.57 -6.43
C HIS A 149 -18.70 -18.86 -6.94
N GLU A 150 -19.19 -20.03 -6.52
CA GLU A 150 -18.67 -21.33 -6.98
C GLU A 150 -18.71 -21.47 -8.52
N ALA A 151 -19.84 -21.06 -9.13
CA ALA A 151 -19.99 -21.09 -10.58
C ALA A 151 -19.08 -20.06 -11.27
N PHE A 152 -18.94 -18.87 -10.66
CA PHE A 152 -18.06 -17.82 -11.16
C PHE A 152 -16.60 -18.28 -11.19
N GLU A 153 -16.09 -18.84 -10.09
CA GLU A 153 -14.73 -19.38 -10.00
C GLU A 153 -14.50 -20.53 -10.98
N THR A 154 -15.47 -21.43 -11.11
CA THR A 154 -15.40 -22.51 -12.10
C THR A 154 -15.23 -21.96 -13.52
N TYR A 155 -16.04 -20.97 -13.89
CA TYR A 155 -15.95 -20.35 -15.21
C TYR A 155 -14.75 -19.45 -15.40
N ARG A 156 -14.25 -18.82 -14.33
CA ARG A 156 -13.00 -18.06 -14.36
C ARG A 156 -11.84 -18.99 -14.69
N ALA A 157 -11.74 -20.13 -14.01
CA ALA A 157 -10.72 -21.14 -14.28
C ALA A 157 -10.74 -21.69 -15.72
N GLU A 158 -11.92 -21.71 -16.38
CA GLU A 158 -12.02 -22.09 -17.80
C GLU A 158 -11.53 -21.02 -18.79
N MET A 159 -11.49 -19.74 -18.38
CA MET A 159 -11.31 -18.59 -19.29
C MET A 159 -9.84 -18.16 -19.44
N GLY A 160 -8.94 -18.69 -18.61
CA GLY A 160 -7.50 -18.50 -18.71
C GLY A 160 -6.84 -18.21 -17.36
N ASP A 161 -5.52 -18.26 -17.34
CA ASP A 161 -4.72 -17.97 -16.15
C ASP A 161 -4.71 -16.46 -15.87
N ASP A 162 -4.81 -16.10 -14.59
CA ASP A 162 -4.56 -14.75 -14.12
C ASP A 162 -3.06 -14.44 -14.25
N PRO A 163 -2.65 -13.47 -15.08
CA PRO A 163 -1.23 -13.16 -15.24
C PRO A 163 -0.59 -12.68 -13.93
N LEU A 164 -1.35 -12.11 -12.98
CA LEU A 164 -0.81 -11.67 -11.69
C LEU A 164 -0.45 -12.85 -10.78
N ALA A 165 -0.99 -14.06 -11.03
CA ALA A 165 -0.63 -15.26 -10.28
C ALA A 165 0.86 -15.65 -10.45
N ASP A 166 1.53 -15.14 -11.49
CA ASP A 166 2.96 -15.35 -11.71
C ASP A 166 3.86 -14.42 -10.86
N VAL A 167 3.30 -13.41 -10.16
CA VAL A 167 4.09 -12.45 -9.37
C VAL A 167 4.79 -13.14 -8.19
N GLU A 168 4.05 -13.81 -7.31
CA GLU A 168 4.64 -14.44 -6.12
C GLU A 168 5.62 -15.57 -6.45
N PRO A 169 5.34 -16.49 -7.39
CA PRO A 169 6.28 -17.53 -7.79
C PRO A 169 7.60 -16.97 -8.32
N GLN A 170 7.56 -15.92 -9.16
CA GLN A 170 8.78 -15.29 -9.66
C GLN A 170 9.57 -14.60 -8.54
N LEU A 171 8.90 -13.94 -7.59
CA LEU A 171 9.52 -13.31 -6.42
C LEU A 171 10.05 -14.30 -5.38
N ALA A 172 9.74 -15.59 -5.50
CA ALA A 172 10.34 -16.64 -4.68
C ALA A 172 11.75 -17.01 -5.17
N ASP A 173 11.99 -16.92 -6.48
CA ASP A 173 13.25 -17.33 -7.12
C ASP A 173 14.18 -16.15 -7.48
N ALA A 174 13.66 -14.92 -7.50
CA ALA A 174 14.39 -13.71 -7.91
C ALA A 174 13.96 -12.45 -7.12
N PRO A 175 14.81 -11.40 -7.05
CA PRO A 175 14.46 -10.15 -6.36
C PRO A 175 13.41 -9.30 -7.10
N PHE A 176 12.97 -9.73 -8.29
CA PHE A 176 11.93 -9.07 -9.08
C PHE A 176 11.11 -10.09 -9.87
N ALA A 177 9.94 -9.67 -10.32
CA ALA A 177 9.12 -10.37 -11.30
C ALA A 177 8.85 -9.48 -12.52
N ASP A 178 8.93 -10.05 -13.73
CA ASP A 178 8.53 -9.41 -14.99
C ASP A 178 7.29 -10.11 -15.53
N VAL A 179 6.14 -9.48 -15.34
CA VAL A 179 4.84 -10.08 -15.63
C VAL A 179 4.16 -9.35 -16.79
N ILE A 180 3.83 -10.08 -17.85
CA ILE A 180 3.09 -9.56 -19.00
C ILE A 180 1.59 -9.58 -18.69
N ILE A 181 1.03 -8.46 -18.26
CA ILE A 181 -0.41 -8.32 -17.97
C ILE A 181 -1.24 -7.83 -19.17
N GLU A 182 -0.63 -7.26 -20.21
CA GLU A 182 -1.32 -6.95 -21.47
C GLU A 182 -0.71 -7.75 -22.62
N PRO A 183 -1.10 -9.03 -22.83
CA PRO A 183 -0.43 -9.92 -23.80
C PRO A 183 -0.40 -9.39 -25.24
N LYS A 184 -1.47 -8.73 -25.68
CA LYS A 184 -1.62 -8.24 -27.07
C LYS A 184 -0.58 -7.19 -27.44
N LYS A 185 -0.33 -6.23 -26.54
CA LYS A 185 0.70 -5.19 -26.73
C LYS A 185 1.99 -5.51 -25.99
N LYS A 186 2.02 -6.66 -25.31
CA LYS A 186 3.08 -7.10 -24.41
C LYS A 186 3.36 -6.09 -23.30
N GLY A 187 2.35 -5.38 -22.82
CA GLY A 187 2.50 -4.47 -21.68
C GLY A 187 2.82 -5.27 -20.42
N ASN A 188 3.82 -4.83 -19.68
CA ASN A 188 4.32 -5.53 -18.50
C ASN A 188 4.27 -4.64 -17.25
N LEU A 189 4.32 -5.29 -16.09
CA LEU A 189 4.65 -4.68 -14.81
C LEU A 189 5.92 -5.33 -14.27
N ILE A 190 6.73 -4.54 -13.56
CA ILE A 190 7.88 -5.06 -12.82
C ILE A 190 7.54 -5.00 -11.35
N ALA A 191 7.47 -6.15 -10.69
CA ALA A 191 7.21 -6.27 -9.26
C ALA A 191 8.49 -6.60 -8.48
N PHE A 192 8.50 -6.24 -7.21
CA PHE A 192 9.62 -6.42 -6.27
C PHE A 192 9.09 -6.51 -4.85
N ARG A 193 9.83 -7.16 -3.95
CA ARG A 193 9.53 -7.16 -2.51
C ARG A 193 9.73 -5.75 -1.95
N SER A 194 8.91 -5.34 -0.99
CA SER A 194 8.98 -4.00 -0.40
C SER A 194 9.67 -4.01 0.96
N GLY A 195 11.01 -3.99 1.00
CA GLY A 195 11.76 -3.90 2.27
C GLY A 195 11.26 -4.87 3.34
N SER A 196 10.76 -4.33 4.45
CA SER A 196 10.21 -5.09 5.58
C SER A 196 8.79 -5.64 5.40
N GLY A 197 8.10 -5.37 4.29
CA GLY A 197 6.77 -5.89 3.97
C GLY A 197 5.75 -4.81 3.64
N ASP A 198 4.62 -4.84 4.33
CA ASP A 198 3.52 -3.89 4.11
C ASP A 198 3.87 -2.51 4.65
N GLY A 199 3.29 -1.46 4.03
CA GLY A 199 3.56 -0.09 4.43
C GLY A 199 3.30 0.95 3.34
N VAL A 200 3.82 2.15 3.54
CA VAL A 200 3.69 3.27 2.60
C VAL A 200 5.08 3.71 2.16
N TYR A 201 5.33 3.67 0.86
CA TYR A 201 6.67 3.82 0.30
C TYR A 201 6.75 4.99 -0.68
N ALA A 202 7.62 5.96 -0.36
CA ALA A 202 7.80 7.16 -1.16
C ALA A 202 8.65 6.90 -2.40
N SER A 203 8.36 7.65 -3.46
CA SER A 203 9.13 7.61 -4.70
C SER A 203 9.76 8.96 -5.01
N PHE A 204 10.90 8.99 -5.68
CA PHE A 204 11.68 10.21 -5.92
C PHE A 204 12.21 10.27 -7.35
N TRP A 205 12.03 11.42 -7.99
CA TRP A 205 12.61 11.73 -9.29
C TRP A 205 14.04 12.24 -9.13
N GLY A 206 15.00 11.57 -9.75
CA GLY A 206 16.35 12.10 -9.93
C GLY A 206 16.38 13.01 -11.16
N LEU A 207 16.63 14.30 -10.97
CA LEU A 207 16.52 15.32 -12.02
C LEU A 207 17.89 15.85 -12.46
N ASP A 208 18.04 16.18 -13.74
CA ASP A 208 19.21 16.94 -14.22
C ASP A 208 19.10 18.45 -13.90
N LYS A 209 20.14 19.22 -14.24
CA LYS A 209 20.16 20.69 -14.03
C LYS A 209 19.03 21.46 -14.72
N ALA A 210 18.39 20.86 -15.73
CA ALA A 210 17.27 21.44 -16.45
C ALA A 210 15.92 20.95 -15.92
N GLY A 211 15.90 20.17 -14.83
CA GLY A 211 14.68 19.59 -14.23
C GLY A 211 14.14 18.39 -15.00
N LYS A 212 14.91 17.80 -15.93
CA LYS A 212 14.47 16.63 -16.69
C LYS A 212 14.72 15.35 -15.88
N PRO A 213 13.75 14.41 -15.82
CA PRO A 213 13.93 13.17 -15.08
C PRO A 213 14.97 12.25 -15.76
N LEU A 214 15.90 11.75 -14.94
CA LEU A 214 16.94 10.79 -15.29
C LEU A 214 16.62 9.39 -14.75
N CYS A 215 16.00 9.32 -13.57
CA CYS A 215 15.48 8.10 -12.96
C CYS A 215 14.30 8.40 -12.03
N LEU A 216 13.59 7.35 -11.66
CA LEU A 216 12.64 7.29 -10.55
C LEU A 216 13.11 6.22 -9.57
N VAL A 217 13.07 6.48 -8.28
CA VAL A 217 13.48 5.53 -7.23
C VAL A 217 12.39 5.44 -6.18
N THR A 218 11.89 4.24 -5.88
CA THR A 218 11.07 3.96 -4.70
C THR A 218 11.98 3.58 -3.54
N ASP A 219 11.83 4.25 -2.40
CA ASP A 219 12.50 3.92 -1.14
C ASP A 219 11.65 2.95 -0.32
N PHE A 220 12.20 1.80 0.07
CA PHE A 220 11.53 0.84 0.97
C PHE A 220 11.87 1.00 2.44
N GLY A 221 12.55 2.09 2.83
CA GLY A 221 12.82 2.42 4.23
C GLY A 221 13.88 1.53 4.89
N VAL A 222 14.67 0.80 4.09
CA VAL A 222 15.74 -0.09 4.59
C VAL A 222 17.06 0.66 4.77
N LEU A 223 17.27 1.75 4.03
CA LEU A 223 18.50 2.53 4.09
C LEU A 223 18.36 3.62 5.16
N GLU A 224 19.17 3.51 6.22
CA GLU A 224 19.20 4.52 7.26
C GLU A 224 19.70 5.88 6.70
N PRO A 225 19.08 7.00 7.09
CA PRO A 225 19.70 8.29 6.94
C PRO A 225 20.93 8.32 7.86
N THR A 226 22.13 8.31 7.30
CA THR A 226 23.35 8.49 8.09
C THR A 226 23.36 9.92 8.63
N ASP A 227 23.04 10.09 9.91
CA ASP A 227 23.28 11.35 10.62
C ASP A 227 24.78 11.45 10.91
N ASP A 228 25.47 12.38 10.26
CA ASP A 228 26.87 12.72 10.55
C ASP A 228 27.01 13.49 11.90
N GLY A 229 26.22 13.15 12.93
CA GLY A 229 26.39 13.78 14.25
C GLY A 229 25.26 13.69 15.27
N ASP A 230 24.69 12.52 15.53
CA ASP A 230 24.05 12.29 16.84
C ASP A 230 24.41 10.92 17.41
N GLU A 231 24.58 10.88 18.72
CA GLU A 231 25.28 9.85 19.48
C GLU A 231 24.75 8.44 19.17
N SER A 232 25.66 7.51 18.87
CA SER A 232 25.33 6.09 18.79
C SER A 232 24.60 5.68 20.06
N LEU A 233 23.52 4.90 19.92
CA LEU A 233 22.81 4.23 21.03
C LEU A 233 23.73 3.37 21.92
N ASP A 234 25.00 3.20 21.53
CA ASP A 234 26.07 2.57 22.29
C ASP A 234 26.67 3.45 23.41
N ASP A 235 26.37 4.76 23.46
CA ASP A 235 26.93 5.72 24.45
C ASP A 235 25.95 6.11 25.57
N LEU A 236 24.71 5.62 25.56
CA LEU A 236 23.79 5.85 26.69
C LEU A 236 24.23 5.03 27.91
N ASP A 237 24.71 5.71 28.95
CA ASP A 237 25.08 5.11 30.23
C ASP A 237 23.86 4.34 30.79
N LEU A 238 23.97 3.01 30.81
CA LEU A 238 22.95 2.10 31.31
C LEU A 238 22.54 2.38 32.77
N GLY A 239 23.28 3.23 33.49
CA GLY A 239 22.88 3.78 34.79
C GLY A 239 21.76 4.82 34.73
N GLU A 240 21.70 5.68 33.69
CA GLU A 240 20.66 6.73 33.56
C GLU A 240 19.31 6.14 33.11
N LEU A 241 19.31 5.10 32.27
CA LEU A 241 18.10 4.37 31.90
C LEU A 241 17.49 3.61 33.10
N ASP A 242 18.31 3.18 34.06
CA ASP A 242 17.87 2.49 35.27
C ASP A 242 17.28 3.47 36.31
N GLU A 243 17.74 4.72 36.33
CA GLU A 243 17.12 5.81 37.13
C GLU A 243 15.79 6.29 36.51
N LEU A 244 15.73 6.45 35.18
CA LEU A 244 14.49 6.75 34.45
C LEU A 244 13.45 5.63 34.58
N SER A 245 13.88 4.37 34.52
CA SER A 245 13.01 3.21 34.73
C SER A 245 12.48 3.16 36.17
N ARG A 246 13.31 3.50 37.18
CA ARG A 246 12.88 3.53 38.59
C ARG A 246 11.96 4.69 38.91
N GLU A 247 12.16 5.86 38.30
CA GLU A 247 11.21 6.98 38.42
C GLU A 247 9.88 6.64 37.76
N MET A 248 9.90 6.05 36.57
CA MET A 248 8.69 5.66 35.84
C MET A 248 7.95 4.50 36.54
N GLU A 249 8.67 3.50 37.05
CA GLU A 249 8.10 2.42 37.88
C GLU A 249 7.53 2.94 39.19
N GLY A 250 8.18 3.91 39.84
CA GLY A 250 7.70 4.53 41.08
C GLY A 250 6.45 5.41 40.88
N GLU A 251 6.29 6.04 39.72
CA GLU A 251 5.06 6.74 39.34
C GLU A 251 3.93 5.79 38.94
N ILE A 252 4.28 4.71 38.24
CA ILE A 252 3.37 3.61 37.88
C ILE A 252 2.88 2.89 39.15
N GLU A 253 3.72 2.60 40.15
CA GLU A 253 3.29 2.02 41.44
C GLU A 253 2.35 2.94 42.23
N ARG A 254 2.58 4.26 42.16
CA ARG A 254 1.73 5.28 42.81
C ARG A 254 0.37 5.40 42.10
N ALA A 255 0.33 5.17 40.79
CA ALA A 255 -0.89 5.12 39.98
C ALA A 255 -1.63 3.77 40.06
N MET A 256 -0.92 2.66 40.32
CA MET A 256 -1.45 1.28 40.33
C MET A 256 -1.88 0.75 41.70
N GLY A 257 -2.16 1.63 42.67
CA GLY A 257 -2.81 1.26 43.93
C GLY A 257 -4.27 0.82 43.75
N GLY A 258 -4.51 -0.31 43.07
CA GLY A 258 -5.86 -0.81 42.77
C GLY A 258 -5.98 -1.95 41.76
N GLY A 259 -5.17 -3.01 41.87
CA GLY A 259 -5.48 -4.40 41.48
C GLY A 259 -5.94 -4.77 40.05
N GLY A 260 -5.03 -5.37 39.26
CA GLY A 260 -5.23 -6.69 38.61
C GLY A 260 -5.45 -6.83 37.09
N GLY A 261 -4.34 -6.98 36.32
CA GLY A 261 -4.14 -7.75 35.05
C GLY A 261 -4.89 -7.32 33.76
N GLY A 262 -4.32 -7.20 32.55
CA GLY A 262 -2.96 -7.39 31.99
C GLY A 262 -2.98 -7.09 30.47
N GLY A 263 -1.83 -6.66 29.90
CA GLY A 263 -1.61 -6.37 28.47
C GLY A 263 -1.59 -4.87 28.11
N PRO A 264 -0.76 -4.42 27.14
CA PRO A 264 -0.69 -3.02 26.74
C PRO A 264 -2.05 -2.59 26.17
N LYS A 265 -2.58 -1.45 26.65
CA LYS A 265 -3.81 -0.88 26.12
C LYS A 265 -3.52 -0.24 24.76
N LEU A 266 -4.05 -0.83 23.69
CA LEU A 266 -4.20 -0.17 22.39
C LEU A 266 -5.05 1.09 22.57
N SER A 267 -4.71 2.19 21.89
CA SER A 267 -5.47 3.45 21.94
C SER A 267 -6.11 3.77 20.60
N GLY A 268 -7.31 4.37 20.64
CA GLY A 268 -7.96 4.94 19.46
C GLY A 268 -8.32 3.92 18.38
N LEU A 269 -8.08 4.30 17.12
CA LEU A 269 -8.43 3.52 15.92
C LEU A 269 -7.82 2.11 15.89
N GLU A 270 -6.66 1.89 16.53
CA GLU A 270 -6.02 0.58 16.63
C GLU A 270 -6.80 -0.39 17.53
N ALA A 271 -7.41 0.12 18.60
CA ALA A 271 -8.27 -0.67 19.47
C ALA A 271 -9.60 -1.02 18.78
N LEU A 272 -10.12 -0.12 17.94
CA LEU A 272 -11.32 -0.35 17.13
C LEU A 272 -11.09 -1.41 16.05
N ALA A 273 -9.97 -1.34 15.33
CA ALA A 273 -9.58 -2.36 14.36
C ALA A 273 -9.42 -3.74 15.00
N ALA A 274 -8.82 -3.81 16.20
CA ALA A 274 -8.65 -5.05 16.94
C ALA A 274 -9.97 -5.64 17.48
N ALA A 275 -10.94 -4.79 17.86
CA ALA A 275 -12.25 -5.24 18.36
C ALA A 275 -13.12 -5.86 17.25
N LEU A 276 -13.07 -5.29 16.04
CA LEU A 276 -13.81 -5.77 14.87
C LEU A 276 -13.20 -7.06 14.29
N GLY A 277 -11.87 -7.21 14.32
CA GLY A 277 -11.17 -8.45 13.93
C GLY A 277 -11.29 -9.62 14.91
N GLY A 278 -12.06 -9.47 15.99
CA GLY A 278 -12.13 -10.37 17.15
C GLY A 278 -12.83 -11.74 16.96
N GLY A 279 -13.00 -12.22 15.73
CA GLY A 279 -13.32 -13.63 15.48
C GLY A 279 -12.08 -14.48 15.74
N LYS A 280 -12.10 -15.31 16.79
CA LYS A 280 -10.99 -16.21 17.17
C LYS A 280 -10.28 -16.81 15.94
N PRO A 281 -8.94 -16.73 15.82
CA PRO A 281 -8.24 -17.21 14.63
C PRO A 281 -8.45 -18.73 14.47
N PRO A 282 -8.75 -19.21 13.25
CA PRO A 282 -8.78 -20.65 13.00
C PRO A 282 -7.38 -21.23 13.21
N GLU A 283 -7.32 -22.44 13.77
CA GLU A 283 -6.07 -23.20 13.88
C GLU A 283 -5.47 -23.43 12.48
N PRO A 284 -4.14 -23.53 12.36
CA PRO A 284 -3.49 -23.58 11.06
C PRO A 284 -3.81 -24.89 10.34
N GLU A 285 -4.75 -24.83 9.39
CA GLU A 285 -4.91 -25.87 8.38
C GLU A 285 -3.88 -25.65 7.26
N GLU A 286 -3.38 -26.75 6.69
CA GLU A 286 -2.42 -26.77 5.59
C GLU A 286 -2.91 -25.91 4.39
N PRO A 287 -2.00 -25.34 3.57
CA PRO A 287 -2.36 -24.27 2.65
C PRO A 287 -3.26 -24.80 1.52
N GLU A 288 -4.58 -24.61 1.66
CA GLU A 288 -5.46 -24.61 0.51
C GLU A 288 -5.25 -23.30 -0.27
N SER A 289 -5.17 -23.44 -1.58
CA SER A 289 -4.91 -22.39 -2.57
C SER A 289 -5.65 -21.08 -2.28
N ARG A 290 -4.89 -19.99 -2.11
CA ARG A 290 -5.41 -18.63 -1.98
C ARG A 290 -6.26 -18.28 -3.20
N GLN A 291 -7.58 -18.19 -3.02
CA GLN A 291 -8.53 -17.67 -4.01
C GLN A 291 -8.47 -16.13 -4.01
N GLY A 292 -8.68 -15.51 -5.18
CA GLY A 292 -8.60 -14.06 -5.38
C GLY A 292 -9.64 -13.25 -4.57
N PRO A 293 -9.60 -11.90 -4.65
CA PRO A 293 -10.45 -11.04 -3.83
C PRO A 293 -11.94 -11.26 -4.13
N SER A 294 -12.76 -11.34 -3.08
CA SER A 294 -14.20 -11.63 -3.21
C SER A 294 -14.98 -10.50 -3.93
N PRO A 295 -16.13 -10.79 -4.57
CA PRO A 295 -16.99 -9.77 -5.20
C PRO A 295 -17.46 -8.64 -4.26
N LEU A 296 -17.49 -8.89 -2.94
CA LEU A 296 -17.78 -7.88 -1.92
C LEU A 296 -16.65 -6.85 -1.80
N PHE A 297 -15.40 -7.26 -2.01
CA PHE A 297 -14.23 -6.37 -2.03
C PHE A 297 -14.27 -5.39 -3.23
N ILE A 298 -14.80 -5.85 -4.38
CA ILE A 298 -14.95 -5.04 -5.60
C ILE A 298 -16.06 -4.00 -5.43
N GLN A 299 -17.20 -4.36 -4.82
CA GLN A 299 -18.28 -3.42 -4.50
C GLN A 299 -17.80 -2.32 -3.54
N THR A 300 -16.99 -2.67 -2.54
CA THR A 300 -16.45 -1.71 -1.58
C THR A 300 -15.43 -0.75 -2.21
N ARG A 301 -14.60 -1.24 -3.15
CA ARG A 301 -13.67 -0.41 -3.93
C ARG A 301 -14.39 0.67 -4.77
N ASP A 302 -15.52 0.33 -5.39
CA ASP A 302 -16.28 1.26 -6.22
C ASP A 302 -17.08 2.29 -5.39
N LEU A 303 -17.55 1.88 -4.20
CA LEU A 303 -18.16 2.78 -3.20
C LEU A 303 -17.15 3.79 -2.63
N VAL A 304 -15.91 3.36 -2.31
CA VAL A 304 -14.83 4.24 -1.84
C VAL A 304 -14.38 5.21 -2.93
N LYS A 305 -14.29 4.76 -4.20
CA LYS A 305 -14.00 5.65 -5.34
C LYS A 305 -15.09 6.70 -5.57
N LYS A 306 -16.36 6.35 -5.36
CA LYS A 306 -17.49 7.29 -5.45
C LYS A 306 -17.48 8.28 -4.29
N TRP A 307 -17.11 7.84 -3.08
CA TRP A 307 -16.94 8.69 -1.90
C TRP A 307 -15.88 9.78 -2.08
N VAL A 308 -14.68 9.43 -2.57
CA VAL A 308 -13.59 10.40 -2.84
C VAL A 308 -14.02 11.49 -3.84
N LYS A 309 -14.99 11.19 -4.70
CA LYS A 309 -15.45 12.09 -5.76
C LYS A 309 -16.67 12.93 -5.39
N GLU A 310 -17.55 12.41 -4.53
CA GLU A 310 -18.89 12.98 -4.29
C GLU A 310 -19.15 13.40 -2.83
N GLU A 311 -18.22 13.11 -1.90
CA GLU A 311 -18.34 13.35 -0.45
C GLU A 311 -19.64 12.80 0.18
N LYS A 312 -20.28 11.83 -0.47
CA LYS A 312 -21.52 11.17 -0.03
C LYS A 312 -21.49 9.69 -0.35
N ILE A 313 -22.04 8.90 0.56
CA ILE A 313 -22.23 7.45 0.39
C ILE A 313 -23.71 7.14 0.57
N GLU A 314 -24.33 6.56 -0.46
CA GLU A 314 -25.65 5.92 -0.36
C GLU A 314 -25.42 4.42 -0.49
N LEU A 315 -25.66 3.68 0.61
CA LEU A 315 -25.56 2.21 0.62
C LEU A 315 -26.84 1.61 0.03
N GLU A 316 -26.71 0.54 -0.76
CA GLU A 316 -27.86 -0.21 -1.26
C GLU A 316 -28.56 -0.98 -0.12
N GLU A 317 -29.87 -1.21 -0.25
CA GLU A 317 -30.66 -1.95 0.72
C GLU A 317 -30.16 -3.40 0.81
N GLY A 318 -29.58 -3.79 1.96
CA GLY A 318 -28.97 -5.11 2.18
C GLY A 318 -27.45 -5.14 2.13
N ALA A 319 -26.78 -3.99 1.97
CA ALA A 319 -25.32 -3.90 2.11
C ALA A 319 -24.84 -4.43 3.47
N ASN A 320 -23.80 -5.26 3.46
CA ASN A 320 -23.19 -5.76 4.69
C ASN A 320 -22.34 -4.64 5.32
N LEU A 321 -22.88 -4.07 6.40
CA LEU A 321 -22.33 -2.90 7.07
C LEU A 321 -20.99 -3.17 7.75
N ASP A 322 -20.73 -4.41 8.15
CA ASP A 322 -19.51 -4.80 8.84
C ASP A 322 -18.33 -4.84 7.85
N VAL A 323 -18.55 -5.42 6.66
CA VAL A 323 -17.57 -5.47 5.56
C VAL A 323 -17.26 -4.07 5.02
N PHE A 324 -18.27 -3.20 4.98
CA PHE A 324 -18.08 -1.81 4.58
C PHE A 324 -17.29 -1.02 5.63
N ALA A 325 -17.58 -1.23 6.92
CA ALA A 325 -16.87 -0.58 8.02
C ALA A 325 -15.39 -1.01 8.06
N GLU A 326 -15.09 -2.30 7.91
CA GLU A 326 -13.72 -2.81 7.86
C GLU A 326 -12.91 -2.18 6.73
N ALA A 327 -13.42 -2.18 5.51
CA ALA A 327 -12.71 -1.61 4.36
C ALA A 327 -12.62 -0.07 4.40
N LEU A 328 -13.60 0.62 4.99
CA LEU A 328 -13.54 2.06 5.21
C LEU A 328 -12.49 2.40 6.28
N LEU A 329 -12.42 1.61 7.36
CA LEU A 329 -11.43 1.76 8.43
C LEU A 329 -10.02 1.45 7.94
N GLU A 330 -9.84 0.38 7.16
CA GLU A 330 -8.58 0.05 6.49
C GLU A 330 -8.12 1.22 5.60
N LYS A 331 -9.07 1.86 4.89
CA LYS A 331 -8.78 3.06 4.12
C LYS A 331 -8.46 4.28 4.99
N LEU A 332 -9.15 4.50 6.10
CA LEU A 332 -8.91 5.61 7.02
C LEU A 332 -7.57 5.47 7.76
N VAL A 333 -7.20 4.26 8.15
CA VAL A 333 -5.88 3.94 8.74
C VAL A 333 -4.78 4.14 7.70
N SER A 334 -5.01 3.78 6.43
CA SER A 334 -4.07 4.05 5.33
C SER A 334 -3.89 5.56 5.02
N LEU A 335 -4.75 6.42 5.57
CA LEU A 335 -4.77 7.87 5.33
C LEU A 335 -4.24 8.70 6.51
N GLN A 336 -3.51 8.10 7.47
CA GLN A 336 -2.90 8.84 8.58
C GLN A 336 -2.15 10.08 8.08
N GLY A 337 -2.67 11.27 8.42
CA GLY A 337 -2.15 12.57 8.02
C GLY A 337 -3.06 13.43 7.11
N HIS A 338 -4.22 12.94 6.62
CA HIS A 338 -5.08 13.73 5.72
C HIS A 338 -6.55 13.90 6.16
N ARG A 339 -6.77 15.03 6.84
CA ARG A 339 -7.94 15.94 6.88
C ARG A 339 -9.35 15.31 6.82
N ASN A 340 -9.93 15.20 8.01
CA ASN A 340 -11.33 15.45 8.39
C ASN A 340 -12.40 14.89 7.41
N PRO A 341 -12.94 13.67 7.65
CA PRO A 341 -13.87 12.98 6.75
C PRO A 341 -15.26 13.63 6.63
N GLY A 342 -15.45 14.85 7.17
CA GLY A 342 -16.70 15.60 7.18
C GLY A 342 -17.60 15.20 8.35
N ALA A 343 -18.39 16.16 8.85
CA ALA A 343 -19.24 15.98 10.04
C ALA A 343 -20.20 14.78 9.94
N HIS A 344 -20.64 14.43 8.74
CA HIS A 344 -21.55 13.31 8.50
C HIS A 344 -20.92 11.93 8.70
N VAL A 345 -19.60 11.78 8.52
CA VAL A 345 -18.90 10.51 8.80
C VAL A 345 -18.68 10.33 10.30
N GLY A 346 -18.36 11.42 11.01
CA GLY A 346 -18.32 11.43 12.47
C GLY A 346 -19.68 11.05 13.08
N GLU A 347 -20.76 11.72 12.64
CA GLU A 347 -22.13 11.38 13.08
C GLU A 347 -22.50 9.92 12.76
N TRP A 348 -22.13 9.40 11.59
CA TRP A 348 -22.42 8.02 11.20
C TRP A 348 -21.63 6.97 12.00
N LEU A 349 -20.38 7.25 12.36
CA LEU A 349 -19.57 6.38 13.22
C LEU A 349 -20.10 6.34 14.66
N LEU A 350 -20.63 7.47 15.16
CA LEU A 350 -21.21 7.57 16.50
C LEU A 350 -22.52 6.79 16.66
N GLU A 351 -23.21 6.46 15.58
CA GLU A 351 -24.43 5.63 15.60
C GLU A 351 -24.13 4.11 15.73
N ARG A 352 -22.85 3.71 15.77
CA ARG A 352 -22.42 2.31 15.85
C ARG A 352 -22.08 1.93 17.28
N ASN A 353 -22.62 0.80 17.74
CA ASN A 353 -22.42 0.33 19.12
C ASN A 353 -20.94 -0.02 19.39
N GLU A 354 -20.24 -0.43 18.34
CA GLU A 354 -18.86 -0.89 18.34
C GLU A 354 -17.86 0.27 18.52
N VAL A 355 -18.26 1.50 18.16
CA VAL A 355 -17.46 2.72 18.34
C VAL A 355 -17.57 3.25 19.77
N ALA A 356 -18.74 3.08 20.40
CA ALA A 356 -19.01 3.50 21.79
C ALA A 356 -18.21 2.71 22.84
N ASP A 357 -17.74 1.51 22.49
CA ASP A 357 -16.91 0.67 23.36
C ASP A 357 -15.42 1.08 23.35
N VAL A 358 -15.00 1.87 22.35
CA VAL A 358 -13.60 2.27 22.14
C VAL A 358 -13.36 3.74 22.51
N PHE A 359 -14.32 4.62 22.24
CA PHE A 359 -14.24 6.04 22.56
C PHE A 359 -15.25 6.39 23.65
N ALA A 360 -14.79 7.05 24.72
CA ALA A 360 -15.63 7.34 25.88
C ALA A 360 -16.59 8.52 25.66
N SER A 361 -16.36 9.32 24.61
CA SER A 361 -17.23 10.44 24.22
C SER A 361 -17.04 10.85 22.76
N ASP A 362 -18.08 11.47 22.20
CA ASP A 362 -18.08 12.03 20.84
C ASP A 362 -16.90 12.99 20.59
N ASP A 363 -16.51 13.76 21.61
CA ASP A 363 -15.39 14.71 21.56
C ASP A 363 -14.03 14.00 21.41
N GLU A 364 -13.89 12.77 21.90
CA GLU A 364 -12.66 11.96 21.83
C GLU A 364 -12.48 11.36 20.43
N LEU A 365 -13.57 10.85 19.85
CA LEU A 365 -13.59 10.38 18.47
C LEU A 365 -13.35 11.55 17.49
N GLU A 366 -13.99 12.70 17.71
CA GLU A 366 -13.76 13.88 16.88
C GLU A 366 -12.32 14.39 16.95
N ALA A 367 -11.66 14.30 18.11
CA ALA A 367 -10.27 14.69 18.27
C ALA A 367 -9.32 13.75 17.50
N ASP A 368 -9.56 12.43 17.57
CA ASP A 368 -8.76 11.42 16.87
C ASP A 368 -8.94 11.49 15.34
N LEU A 369 -10.18 11.75 14.88
CA LEU A 369 -10.49 11.95 13.45
C LEU A 369 -9.97 13.28 12.88
N ARG A 370 -9.72 14.27 13.75
CA ARG A 370 -9.24 15.60 13.35
C ARG A 370 -7.72 15.72 13.33
N GLY A 371 -6.99 14.76 13.93
CA GLY A 371 -5.54 14.56 13.84
C GLY A 371 -4.72 15.83 13.59
#